data_AF-A0A9Q5HZ09-F1
#
_entry.id   AF-A0A9Q5HZ09-F1
#
_cell.length_a   1.000
_cell.length_b   1.000
_cell.length_c   1.000
_cell.angle_alpha   90.00
_cell.angle_beta   90.00
_cell.angle_gamma   90.00
#
_symmetry.space_group_name_H-M   'P 1'
#
loop_
_entity.id
_entity.type
_entity.pdbx_description
1 polymer ?
#
loop_
_entity_poly.entity_id
_entity_poly.type
_entity_poly.pdbx_seq_one_letter_code
_entity_poly.pdbx_strand_id
1 'polypeptide(L)'
;MSESSSEDTSSEYSSSECSDSSDEYADRPLRPPLVYRYCRTPDCKRVIGVWLLYEEVNDRYSCDNGWAIPETPLPAPYEIREIEGKGRGMIATRDIKVKELIIRERPVLMTPAKTYYTRSSLKSRWLEIDKKLLQFLYWLEQEDREKVVQLHNCKPPEECGPLAGIVRTNALAASFSGSEVCEYYSSICLNMCLINHSCAPNAYYSFEEKDVTFSVMAQKDIAAGEEITISYIDGFMPRAARQAELKLKYCFTCACSLCSKPDAESAASDERRKFISKTTDSLYSGEMWKSWVACPRNRKNAQTKRDVETVEALLHALEIENEVKGRTMALRHCIAIYGATAHMKNFKKWARRLLKYETDDKSQVEGWIKNPRSFPKWNMLYSNVTEEVPITVVSPEAFLRMMACM
;
A
#
# COMPACT_ATOMS: atom_id res chain seq x y z
N MET A 1 -21.81 46.77 16.29
CA MET A 1 -21.07 46.48 15.05
C MET A 1 -20.09 45.38 15.39
N SER A 2 -20.52 44.16 15.14
CA SER A 2 -19.93 42.90 15.62
C SER A 2 -19.11 42.28 14.49
N GLU A 3 -17.81 42.12 14.74
CA GLU A 3 -16.90 41.32 13.92
C GLU A 3 -17.19 39.84 14.20
N SER A 4 -17.49 39.08 13.15
CA SER A 4 -17.63 37.63 13.20
C SER A 4 -16.45 36.99 12.48
N SER A 5 -15.53 36.43 13.28
CA SER A 5 -14.48 35.51 12.86
C SER A 5 -15.12 34.19 12.38
N SER A 6 -14.90 33.83 11.11
CA SER A 6 -15.30 32.53 10.56
C SER A 6 -14.19 31.51 10.82
N GLU A 7 -14.53 30.47 11.59
CA GLU A 7 -13.70 29.31 11.93
C GLU A 7 -13.42 28.44 10.70
N ASP A 8 -12.14 28.15 10.52
CA ASP A 8 -11.57 27.28 9.50
C ASP A 8 -11.58 25.83 10.03
N THR A 9 -12.33 24.93 9.40
CA THR A 9 -12.45 23.52 9.83
C THR A 9 -11.53 22.64 8.97
N SER A 10 -10.23 22.66 9.29
CA SER A 10 -9.27 21.67 8.80
C SER A 10 -9.44 20.36 9.59
N SER A 11 -9.81 19.29 8.91
CA SER A 11 -9.87 17.94 9.48
C SER A 11 -8.47 17.42 9.79
N GLU A 12 -8.09 17.50 11.06
CA GLU A 12 -6.93 16.83 11.62
C GLU A 12 -7.08 15.32 11.46
N TYR A 13 -6.16 14.68 10.71
CA TYR A 13 -5.84 13.28 10.96
C TYR A 13 -5.06 13.25 12.27
N SER A 14 -5.81 13.14 13.37
CA SER A 14 -5.32 12.98 14.72
C SER A 14 -4.31 11.84 14.76
N SER A 15 -3.03 12.19 14.91
CA SER A 15 -2.15 11.40 15.76
C SER A 15 -2.81 11.41 17.13
N SER A 16 -3.41 10.29 17.52
CA SER A 16 -4.04 10.14 18.82
C SER A 16 -2.99 10.32 19.93
N GLU A 17 -2.81 11.56 20.39
CA GLU A 17 -2.28 11.87 21.70
C GLU A 17 -3.37 11.47 22.70
N CYS A 18 -3.40 10.19 23.07
CA CYS A 18 -4.18 9.76 24.22
C CYS A 18 -3.57 10.43 25.46
N SER A 19 -4.34 11.32 26.10
CA SER A 19 -4.13 11.74 27.47
C SER A 19 -3.98 10.50 28.35
N ASP A 20 -2.79 10.32 28.90
CA ASP A 20 -2.39 9.15 29.69
C ASP A 20 -3.06 9.26 31.08
N SER A 21 -4.30 8.76 31.21
CA SER A 21 -4.91 8.54 32.52
C SER A 21 -4.24 7.32 33.15
N SER A 22 -3.53 7.55 34.25
CA SER A 22 -2.49 6.69 34.80
C SER A 22 -2.91 5.32 35.38
N ASP A 23 -4.18 4.92 35.30
CA ASP A 23 -4.69 3.81 36.13
C ASP A 23 -5.30 2.60 35.37
N GLU A 24 -5.18 2.50 34.04
CA GLU A 24 -5.82 1.41 33.26
C GLU A 24 -4.88 0.29 32.73
N TYR A 25 -3.62 0.22 33.18
CA TYR A 25 -2.60 -0.64 32.54
C TYR A 25 -2.27 -1.98 33.24
N ALA A 26 -2.99 -2.38 34.28
CA ALA A 26 -2.60 -3.54 35.09
C ALA A 26 -2.89 -4.93 34.48
N ASP A 27 -3.64 -5.03 33.37
CA ASP A 27 -4.25 -6.33 32.98
C ASP A 27 -4.10 -6.71 31.50
N ARG A 28 -3.07 -6.22 30.78
CA ARG A 28 -2.81 -6.69 29.40
C ARG A 28 -2.01 -8.00 29.42
N PRO A 29 -2.38 -9.01 28.60
CA PRO A 29 -1.61 -10.25 28.49
C PRO A 29 -0.15 -9.96 28.12
N LEU A 30 0.76 -10.75 28.67
CA LEU A 30 2.19 -10.73 28.33
C LEU A 30 2.33 -10.84 26.80
N ARG A 31 2.91 -9.81 26.17
CA ARG A 31 3.11 -9.81 24.72
C ARG A 31 4.07 -10.94 24.33
N PRO A 32 3.85 -11.62 23.19
CA PRO A 32 4.75 -12.66 22.74
C PRO A 32 6.16 -12.09 22.49
N PRO A 33 7.21 -12.89 22.70
CA PRO A 33 8.58 -12.45 22.59
C PRO A 33 8.96 -12.08 21.15
N LEU A 34 9.95 -11.19 21.03
CA LEU A 34 10.64 -10.96 19.76
C LEU A 34 11.76 -12.00 19.60
N VAL A 35 11.81 -12.64 18.44
CA VAL A 35 12.73 -13.73 18.11
C VAL A 35 13.63 -13.28 16.96
N TYR A 36 14.91 -13.67 17.05
CA TYR A 36 15.86 -13.51 15.95
C TYR A 36 15.74 -14.66 14.97
N ARG A 37 15.54 -14.36 13.68
CA ARG A 37 15.57 -15.33 12.60
C ARG A 37 16.79 -15.12 11.73
N TYR A 38 17.60 -16.17 11.62
CA TYR A 38 18.73 -16.25 10.71
C TYR A 38 18.27 -16.86 9.40
N CYS A 39 18.25 -16.07 8.34
CA CYS A 39 17.90 -16.54 7.02
C CYS A 39 19.17 -16.99 6.34
N ARG A 40 19.24 -18.29 6.00
CA ARG A 40 20.37 -18.86 5.27
C ARG A 40 19.94 -19.35 3.90
N THR A 41 20.90 -19.45 2.99
CA THR A 41 20.74 -20.17 1.72
C THR A 41 20.35 -21.64 1.96
N PRO A 42 19.82 -22.36 0.97
CA PRO A 42 19.40 -23.75 1.15
C PRO A 42 20.52 -24.72 1.53
N ASP A 43 21.77 -24.39 1.16
CA ASP A 43 22.96 -25.15 1.58
C ASP A 43 23.46 -24.76 2.99
N CYS A 44 22.74 -23.87 3.69
CA CYS A 44 23.05 -23.34 5.02
C CYS A 44 24.41 -22.61 5.13
N LYS A 45 25.09 -22.30 4.02
CA LYS A 45 26.45 -21.73 4.05
C LYS A 45 26.49 -20.22 4.21
N ARG A 46 25.52 -19.49 3.65
CA ARG A 46 25.52 -18.02 3.63
C ARG A 46 24.35 -17.47 4.40
N VAL A 47 24.59 -16.46 5.24
CA VAL A 47 23.50 -15.67 5.83
C VAL A 47 23.02 -14.66 4.80
N ILE A 48 21.74 -14.70 4.46
CA ILE A 48 21.10 -13.82 3.47
C ILE A 48 20.16 -12.80 4.10
N GLY A 49 19.97 -12.88 5.42
CA GLY A 49 19.18 -11.90 6.16
C GLY A 49 19.08 -12.22 7.64
N VAL A 50 18.85 -11.19 8.44
CA VAL A 50 18.62 -11.26 9.88
C VAL A 50 17.35 -10.49 10.21
N TRP A 51 16.35 -11.19 10.73
CA TRP A 51 15.03 -10.61 10.99
C TRP A 51 14.69 -10.66 12.47
N LEU A 52 14.08 -9.59 12.96
CA LEU A 52 13.47 -9.51 14.28
C LEU A 52 11.96 -9.57 14.13
N LEU A 53 11.38 -10.71 14.49
CA LEU A 53 9.96 -10.98 14.31
C LEU A 53 9.30 -11.27 15.66
N TYR A 54 8.03 -10.95 15.80
CA TYR A 54 7.24 -11.53 16.89
C TYR A 54 7.12 -13.04 16.67
N GLU A 55 7.16 -13.82 17.74
CA GLU A 55 7.10 -15.30 17.70
C GLU A 55 5.95 -15.82 16.82
N GLU A 56 4.75 -15.24 16.93
CA GLU A 56 3.59 -15.59 16.11
C GLU A 56 3.78 -15.40 14.60
N VAL A 57 4.60 -14.42 14.19
CA VAL A 57 4.95 -14.20 12.78
C VAL A 57 6.06 -15.17 12.42
N ASN A 58 7.06 -15.29 13.28
CA ASN A 58 8.20 -16.17 13.08
C ASN A 58 7.79 -17.62 12.82
N ASP A 59 6.84 -18.15 13.59
CA ASP A 59 6.46 -19.57 13.56
C ASP A 59 5.65 -19.94 12.33
N ARG A 60 4.99 -18.96 11.70
CA ARG A 60 4.26 -19.15 10.45
C ARG A 60 5.15 -19.35 9.22
N TYR A 61 6.40 -18.89 9.27
CA TYR A 61 7.31 -18.91 8.11
C TYR A 61 8.64 -19.62 8.43
N SER A 62 8.58 -20.77 9.11
CA SER A 62 9.76 -21.62 9.27
C SER A 62 10.18 -22.23 7.93
N CYS A 63 11.48 -22.15 7.63
CA CYS A 63 12.08 -22.81 6.48
C CYS A 63 13.23 -23.68 6.97
N ASP A 64 12.93 -24.95 7.27
CA ASP A 64 13.89 -25.91 7.84
C ASP A 64 15.05 -26.22 6.87
N ASN A 65 14.83 -26.03 5.57
CA ASN A 65 15.77 -26.31 4.49
C ASN A 65 16.46 -25.06 3.93
N GLY A 66 16.34 -23.90 4.60
CA GLY A 66 16.90 -22.63 4.13
C GLY A 66 16.14 -22.00 2.95
N TRP A 67 16.40 -20.72 2.71
CA TRP A 67 15.60 -19.86 1.83
C TRP A 67 16.19 -19.80 0.42
N ALA A 68 15.41 -20.22 -0.58
CA ALA A 68 15.79 -20.09 -1.98
C ALA A 68 16.03 -18.62 -2.37
N ILE A 69 17.06 -18.36 -3.19
CA ILE A 69 17.32 -17.01 -3.72
C ILE A 69 16.15 -16.63 -4.62
N PRO A 70 15.51 -15.45 -4.43
CA PRO A 70 14.37 -15.08 -5.25
C PRO A 70 14.77 -14.92 -6.71
N GLU A 71 13.96 -15.46 -7.62
CA GLU A 71 14.16 -15.26 -9.05
C GLU A 71 13.94 -13.80 -9.43
N THR A 72 14.96 -13.19 -10.04
CA THR A 72 14.96 -11.80 -10.51
C THR A 72 15.53 -11.75 -11.93
N PRO A 73 15.15 -10.78 -12.79
CA PRO A 73 15.64 -10.74 -14.16
C PRO A 73 17.17 -10.59 -14.25
N LEU A 74 17.79 -11.36 -15.17
CA LEU A 74 19.22 -11.31 -15.48
C LEU A 74 19.45 -11.18 -17.00
N PRO A 75 20.26 -10.20 -17.48
CA PRO A 75 20.86 -9.12 -16.69
C PRO A 75 19.80 -8.20 -16.07
N ALA A 76 20.16 -7.51 -14.99
CA ALA A 76 19.26 -6.54 -14.36
C ALA A 76 18.83 -5.47 -15.38
N PRO A 77 17.53 -5.14 -15.48
CA PRO A 77 17.03 -4.13 -16.42
C PRO A 77 17.26 -2.70 -15.93
N TYR A 78 18.14 -2.54 -14.94
CA TYR A 78 18.47 -1.28 -14.31
C TYR A 78 19.93 -1.25 -13.91
N GLU A 79 20.40 -0.04 -13.60
CA GLU A 79 21.66 0.22 -12.92
C GLU A 79 21.45 1.27 -11.84
N ILE A 80 22.33 1.29 -10.83
CA ILE A 80 22.33 2.33 -9.79
C ILE A 80 23.32 3.42 -10.20
N ARG A 81 22.88 4.68 -10.20
CA ARG A 81 23.71 5.84 -10.53
C ARG A 81 23.52 6.95 -9.49
N GLU A 82 24.54 7.79 -9.33
CA GLU A 82 24.36 9.08 -8.66
C GLU A 82 23.53 10.01 -9.54
N ILE A 83 22.54 10.65 -8.94
CA ILE A 83 21.63 11.59 -9.57
C ILE A 83 21.75 12.92 -8.82
N GLU A 84 22.05 13.97 -9.57
CA GLU A 84 22.24 15.31 -9.00
C GLU A 84 21.03 15.73 -8.16
N GLY A 85 21.30 16.12 -6.90
CA GLY A 85 20.27 16.54 -5.94
C GLY A 85 19.38 15.41 -5.38
N LYS A 86 19.55 14.15 -5.78
CA LYS A 86 18.79 13.00 -5.29
C LYS A 86 19.64 11.89 -4.68
N GLY A 87 20.96 11.97 -4.79
CA GLY A 87 21.87 10.90 -4.39
C GLY A 87 21.73 9.70 -5.34
N ARG A 88 21.89 8.48 -4.81
CA ARG A 88 21.79 7.27 -5.63
C ARG A 88 20.34 6.97 -6.03
N GLY A 89 20.14 6.61 -7.29
CA GLY A 89 18.85 6.21 -7.85
C GLY A 89 18.98 5.08 -8.85
N MET A 90 17.85 4.43 -9.14
CA MET A 90 17.76 3.32 -10.09
C MET A 90 17.36 3.85 -11.47
N ILE A 91 18.18 3.59 -12.50
CA ILE A 91 17.96 4.01 -13.89
C ILE A 91 17.74 2.79 -14.77
N ALA A 92 16.71 2.82 -15.63
CA ALA A 92 16.45 1.73 -16.57
C ALA A 92 17.56 1.62 -17.62
N THR A 93 18.08 0.41 -17.88
CA THR A 93 19.14 0.16 -18.88
C THR A 93 18.60 -0.19 -20.26
N ARG A 94 17.30 -0.46 -20.34
CA ARG A 94 16.53 -0.74 -21.56
C ARG A 94 15.08 -0.31 -21.35
N ASP A 95 14.28 -0.37 -22.40
CA ASP A 95 12.83 -0.24 -22.26
C ASP A 95 12.28 -1.38 -21.38
N ILE A 96 11.42 -1.02 -20.44
CA ILE A 96 10.71 -1.93 -19.52
C ILE A 96 9.22 -1.74 -19.76
N LYS A 97 8.49 -2.84 -19.99
CA LYS A 97 7.06 -2.77 -20.29
C LYS A 97 6.21 -2.71 -19.03
N VAL A 98 5.05 -2.10 -19.12
CA VAL A 98 4.04 -2.13 -18.04
C VAL A 98 3.79 -3.58 -17.57
N LYS A 99 3.72 -3.78 -16.25
CA LYS A 99 3.62 -5.08 -15.56
C LYS A 99 4.85 -5.98 -15.69
N GLU A 100 5.97 -5.50 -16.20
CA GLU A 100 7.22 -6.27 -16.19
C GLU A 100 7.86 -6.25 -14.78
N LEU A 101 8.44 -7.38 -14.37
CA LEU A 101 9.24 -7.48 -13.15
C LEU A 101 10.56 -6.76 -13.35
N ILE A 102 10.87 -5.80 -12.48
CA ILE A 102 12.13 -5.04 -12.51
C ILE A 102 13.16 -5.73 -11.62
N ILE A 103 12.77 -6.03 -10.38
CA ILE A 103 13.63 -6.65 -9.39
C ILE A 103 12.80 -7.41 -8.36
N ARG A 104 13.33 -8.53 -7.86
CA ARG A 104 12.82 -9.26 -6.70
C ARG A 104 13.93 -9.47 -5.68
N GLU A 105 13.70 -9.09 -4.43
CA GLU A 105 14.68 -9.17 -3.35
C GLU A 105 14.03 -9.70 -2.07
N ARG A 106 14.83 -10.42 -1.28
CA ARG A 106 14.49 -10.74 0.10
C ARG A 106 15.15 -9.69 1.00
N PRO A 107 14.47 -9.19 2.05
CA PRO A 107 15.09 -8.20 2.92
C PRO A 107 16.26 -8.81 3.69
N VAL A 108 17.38 -8.09 3.72
CA VAL A 108 18.56 -8.45 4.51
C VAL A 108 18.38 -8.11 5.98
N LEU A 109 17.58 -7.08 6.29
CA LEU A 109 17.19 -6.73 7.65
C LEU A 109 15.68 -6.52 7.72
N MET A 110 15.06 -6.95 8.82
CA MET A 110 13.66 -6.70 9.07
C MET A 110 13.41 -6.49 10.56
N THR A 111 12.67 -5.44 10.91
CA THR A 111 12.29 -5.09 12.29
C THR A 111 10.83 -4.68 12.37
N PRO A 112 10.13 -4.84 13.51
CA PRO A 112 8.76 -4.38 13.64
C PRO A 112 8.67 -2.87 13.40
N ALA A 113 7.70 -2.41 12.60
CA ALA A 113 7.52 -0.98 12.32
C ALA A 113 6.96 -0.23 13.54
N LYS A 114 6.24 -0.96 14.40
CA LYS A 114 5.78 -0.49 15.71
C LYS A 114 6.44 -1.32 16.80
N THR A 115 7.50 -0.80 17.37
CA THR A 115 8.12 -1.40 18.54
C THR A 115 7.60 -0.74 19.81
N TYR A 116 6.83 -1.48 20.59
CA TYR A 116 6.32 -1.06 21.89
C TYR A 116 7.36 -1.35 22.97
N TYR A 117 8.48 -0.63 22.93
CA TYR A 117 9.43 -0.61 24.04
C TYR A 117 8.77 0.02 25.27
N THR A 118 9.18 -0.45 26.46
CA THR A 118 8.68 -0.02 27.78
C THR A 118 8.82 1.49 28.00
N ARG A 119 8.10 2.02 29.01
CA ARG A 119 7.87 3.41 29.50
C ARG A 119 9.07 4.39 29.50
N SER A 120 9.83 4.47 28.41
CA SER A 120 11.03 5.28 28.25
C SER A 120 10.85 6.30 27.13
N SER A 121 11.65 7.37 27.18
CA SER A 121 11.62 8.44 26.17
C SER A 121 11.75 7.89 24.74
N LEU A 122 11.18 8.58 23.75
CA LEU A 122 11.31 8.22 22.32
C LEU A 122 12.77 7.94 21.91
N LYS A 123 13.71 8.76 22.40
CA LYS A 123 15.14 8.63 22.14
C LYS A 123 15.73 7.32 22.70
N SER A 124 15.36 6.94 23.92
CA SER A 124 15.80 5.70 24.55
C SER A 124 15.39 4.47 23.73
N ARG A 125 14.18 4.49 23.16
CA ARG A 125 13.66 3.40 22.31
C ARG A 125 14.47 3.22 21.04
N TRP A 126 14.79 4.31 20.33
CA TRP A 126 15.57 4.22 19.10
C TRP A 126 17.00 3.73 19.35
N LEU A 127 17.62 4.14 20.46
CA LEU A 127 18.95 3.68 20.83
C LEU A 127 18.98 2.17 21.13
N GLU A 128 17.91 1.61 21.69
CA GLU A 128 17.77 0.16 21.87
C GLU A 128 17.63 -0.58 20.54
N ILE A 129 16.87 -0.02 19.59
CA ILE A 129 16.78 -0.55 18.22
C ILE A 129 18.14 -0.53 17.55
N ASP A 130 18.90 0.57 17.66
CA ASP A 130 20.26 0.66 17.11
C ASP A 130 21.18 -0.43 17.62
N LYS A 131 21.15 -0.72 18.94
CA LYS A 131 21.96 -1.80 19.52
C LYS A 131 21.60 -3.16 18.93
N LYS A 132 20.31 -3.43 18.69
CA LYS A 132 19.85 -4.66 18.04
C LYS A 132 20.27 -4.70 16.57
N LEU A 133 20.08 -3.60 15.82
CA LEU A 133 20.49 -3.50 14.43
C LEU A 133 22.01 -3.68 14.26
N LEU A 134 22.82 -3.18 15.19
CA LEU A 134 24.27 -3.36 15.18
C LEU A 134 24.63 -4.84 15.31
N GLN A 135 23.93 -5.58 16.18
CA GLN A 135 24.10 -7.02 16.28
C GLN A 135 23.72 -7.72 14.96
N PHE A 136 22.68 -7.25 14.26
CA PHE A 136 22.24 -7.86 12.99
C PHE A 136 23.27 -7.65 11.89
N LEU A 137 23.80 -6.44 11.80
CA LEU A 137 24.87 -6.13 10.86
C LEU A 137 26.07 -7.06 11.07
N TYR A 138 26.45 -7.34 12.31
CA TYR A 138 27.57 -8.25 12.61
C TYR A 138 27.35 -9.68 12.08
N TRP A 139 26.10 -10.12 11.93
CA TRP A 139 25.75 -11.44 11.41
C TRP A 139 25.52 -11.49 9.90
N LEU A 140 25.41 -10.33 9.24
CA LEU A 140 25.41 -10.27 7.79
C LEU A 140 26.82 -10.47 7.22
N GLU A 141 26.86 -11.02 6.01
CA GLU A 141 28.06 -11.04 5.17
C GLU A 141 28.64 -9.63 5.01
N GLN A 142 29.97 -9.55 4.89
CA GLN A 142 30.67 -8.27 4.83
C GLN A 142 30.15 -7.37 3.69
N GLU A 143 29.96 -7.94 2.50
CA GLU A 143 29.48 -7.20 1.32
C GLU A 143 28.08 -6.60 1.56
N ASP A 144 27.16 -7.37 2.14
CA ASP A 144 25.80 -6.93 2.41
C ASP A 144 25.76 -5.89 3.54
N ARG A 145 26.58 -6.06 4.58
CA ARG A 145 26.76 -5.08 5.65
C ARG A 145 27.23 -3.73 5.12
N GLU A 146 28.25 -3.74 4.26
CA GLU A 146 28.82 -2.53 3.66
C GLU A 146 27.76 -1.77 2.83
N LYS A 147 26.94 -2.50 2.05
CA LYS A 147 25.83 -1.90 1.30
C LYS A 147 24.79 -1.25 2.22
N VAL A 148 24.42 -1.90 3.33
CA VAL A 148 23.44 -1.33 4.28
C VAL A 148 23.97 -0.06 4.95
N VAL A 149 25.22 -0.06 5.43
CA VAL A 149 25.77 1.12 6.14
C VAL A 149 26.03 2.32 5.22
N GLN A 150 26.10 2.10 3.90
CA GLN A 150 26.21 3.16 2.90
C GLN A 150 24.87 3.75 2.47
N LEU A 151 23.73 3.20 2.93
CA LEU A 151 22.42 3.79 2.66
C LEU A 151 22.31 5.18 3.30
N HIS A 152 21.52 6.05 2.66
CA HIS A 152 21.38 7.43 3.12
C HIS A 152 20.71 7.49 4.49
N ASN A 153 21.20 8.35 5.39
CA ASN A 153 20.53 8.64 6.65
C ASN A 153 20.24 10.13 6.73
N CYS A 154 18.95 10.49 6.65
CA CYS A 154 18.53 11.88 6.78
C CYS A 154 18.14 12.25 8.23
N LYS A 155 18.24 11.32 9.18
CA LYS A 155 17.79 11.52 10.56
C LYS A 155 18.86 12.19 11.41
N PRO A 156 18.47 13.21 12.20
CA PRO A 156 19.41 13.87 13.10
C PRO A 156 19.88 12.91 14.20
N PRO A 157 21.18 12.90 14.56
CA PRO A 157 21.71 12.05 15.63
C PRO A 157 21.06 12.26 17.00
N GLU A 158 20.43 13.42 17.20
CA GLU A 158 19.72 13.77 18.43
C GLU A 158 18.43 12.96 18.61
N GLU A 159 17.80 12.52 17.50
CA GLU A 159 16.54 11.75 17.48
C GLU A 159 16.77 10.24 17.64
N CYS A 160 17.74 9.68 16.89
CA CYS A 160 18.05 8.26 16.86
C CYS A 160 19.52 8.03 16.51
N GLY A 161 20.05 6.85 16.82
CA GLY A 161 21.36 6.46 16.32
C GLY A 161 21.34 6.14 14.81
N PRO A 162 22.52 5.88 14.25
CA PRO A 162 22.72 5.90 12.80
C PRO A 162 22.01 4.75 12.07
N LEU A 163 21.90 3.56 12.66
CA LEU A 163 21.29 2.41 11.99
C LEU A 163 19.78 2.52 11.98
N ALA A 164 19.18 2.95 13.10
CA ALA A 164 17.78 3.30 13.17
C ALA A 164 17.46 4.44 12.19
N GLY A 165 18.36 5.42 12.05
CA GLY A 165 18.24 6.49 11.05
C GLY A 165 18.23 5.97 9.61
N ILE A 166 19.15 5.06 9.26
CA ILE A 166 19.18 4.37 7.96
C ILE A 166 17.86 3.61 7.72
N VAL A 167 17.40 2.81 8.69
CA VAL A 167 16.15 2.06 8.56
C VAL A 167 14.96 3.01 8.37
N ARG A 168 14.85 4.06 9.19
CA ARG A 168 13.78 5.06 9.09
C ARG A 168 13.79 5.84 7.78
N THR A 169 14.92 5.91 7.09
CA THR A 169 15.07 6.66 5.83
C THR A 169 14.79 5.78 4.61
N ASN A 170 15.13 4.49 4.65
CA ASN A 170 15.16 3.64 3.45
C ASN A 170 14.20 2.44 3.47
N ALA A 171 13.68 2.05 4.65
CA ALA A 171 12.96 0.80 4.77
C ALA A 171 11.67 0.76 3.95
N LEU A 172 11.44 -0.37 3.31
CA LEU A 172 10.18 -0.75 2.69
C LEU A 172 9.25 -1.36 3.75
N ALA A 173 7.95 -1.13 3.64
CA ALA A 173 6.98 -1.72 4.55
C ALA A 173 6.59 -3.13 4.08
N ALA A 174 6.89 -4.14 4.90
CA ALA A 174 6.32 -5.49 4.80
C ALA A 174 5.04 -5.56 5.65
N SER A 175 4.06 -6.34 5.19
CA SER A 175 2.79 -6.56 5.88
C SER A 175 2.56 -8.06 6.05
N PHE A 176 2.43 -8.52 7.29
CA PHE A 176 2.09 -9.89 7.66
C PHE A 176 0.66 -9.93 8.17
N SER A 177 -0.23 -10.44 7.32
CA SER A 177 -1.66 -10.50 7.58
C SER A 177 -1.98 -11.37 8.79
N GLY A 178 -3.04 -11.04 9.52
CA GLY A 178 -3.51 -11.86 10.66
C GLY A 178 -2.61 -11.85 11.90
N SER A 179 -1.58 -11.00 11.98
CA SER A 179 -0.86 -10.75 13.23
C SER A 179 -1.70 -9.89 14.17
N GLU A 180 -1.93 -10.36 15.39
CA GLU A 180 -2.64 -9.57 16.42
C GLU A 180 -1.70 -8.56 17.11
N VAL A 181 -0.38 -8.75 16.97
CA VAL A 181 0.63 -7.97 17.68
C VAL A 181 1.24 -6.88 16.80
N CYS A 182 1.68 -7.23 15.60
CA CYS A 182 2.33 -6.30 14.68
C CYS A 182 2.22 -6.79 13.23
N GLU A 183 1.31 -6.18 12.48
CA GLU A 183 1.14 -6.45 11.06
C GLU A 183 2.29 -5.90 10.20
N TYR A 184 2.90 -4.79 10.58
CA TYR A 184 3.85 -4.06 9.73
C TYR A 184 5.30 -4.14 10.21
N TYR A 185 6.21 -4.39 9.26
CA TYR A 185 7.65 -4.46 9.50
C TYR A 185 8.40 -3.52 8.55
N SER A 186 9.47 -2.92 9.07
CA SER A 186 10.44 -2.14 8.30
C SER A 186 11.53 -3.06 7.77
N SER A 187 11.72 -3.06 6.45
CA SER A 187 12.56 -4.02 5.74
C SER A 187 13.61 -3.31 4.88
N ILE A 188 14.87 -3.70 5.01
CA ILE A 188 15.96 -3.24 4.14
C ILE A 188 16.23 -4.27 3.07
N CYS A 189 16.11 -3.86 1.81
CA CYS A 189 16.55 -4.60 0.63
C CYS A 189 17.75 -3.86 0.01
N LEU A 190 18.72 -4.58 -0.55
CA LEU A 190 20.02 -3.98 -0.92
C LEU A 190 19.88 -2.97 -2.06
N ASN A 191 19.11 -3.30 -3.10
CA ASN A 191 18.97 -2.43 -4.28
C ASN A 191 17.62 -1.71 -4.28
N MET A 192 16.53 -2.34 -3.83
CA MET A 192 15.21 -1.68 -3.85
C MET A 192 15.14 -0.44 -2.94
N CYS A 193 15.93 -0.40 -1.87
CA CYS A 193 16.03 0.77 -0.98
C CYS A 193 16.70 1.99 -1.66
N LEU A 194 17.27 1.83 -2.85
CA LEU A 194 17.87 2.91 -3.65
C LEU A 194 16.92 3.44 -4.74
N ILE A 195 15.67 2.98 -4.77
CA ILE A 195 14.65 3.50 -5.70
C ILE A 195 14.10 4.80 -5.14
N ASN A 196 14.26 5.89 -5.88
CA ASN A 196 13.84 7.23 -5.46
C ASN A 196 12.33 7.44 -5.50
N HIS A 197 11.90 8.49 -4.81
CA HIS A 197 10.51 8.91 -4.75
C HIS A 197 10.04 9.64 -6.02
N SER A 198 8.79 9.39 -6.41
CA SER A 198 7.96 10.30 -7.20
C SER A 198 6.52 10.27 -6.70
N CYS A 199 5.83 11.42 -6.66
CA CYS A 199 4.39 11.46 -6.40
C CYS A 199 3.56 10.95 -7.61
N ALA A 200 4.19 10.75 -8.77
CA ALA A 200 3.61 10.11 -9.95
C ALA A 200 4.56 8.99 -10.42
N PRO A 201 4.71 7.92 -9.62
CA PRO A 201 5.73 6.90 -9.84
C PRO A 201 5.51 6.12 -11.13
N ASN A 202 6.56 5.45 -11.59
CA ASN A 202 6.51 4.54 -12.73
C ASN A 202 6.66 3.07 -12.35
N ALA A 203 6.97 2.77 -11.10
CA ALA A 203 6.94 1.44 -10.52
C ALA A 203 6.19 1.42 -9.19
N TYR A 204 5.77 0.23 -8.77
CA TYR A 204 5.28 -0.03 -7.43
C TYR A 204 5.99 -1.24 -6.87
N TYR A 205 6.07 -1.32 -5.54
CA TYR A 205 6.54 -2.53 -4.87
C TYR A 205 5.36 -3.27 -4.24
N SER A 206 5.50 -4.59 -4.13
CA SER A 206 4.61 -5.46 -3.37
C SER A 206 5.43 -6.39 -2.49
N PHE A 207 4.85 -6.81 -1.37
CA PHE A 207 5.44 -7.79 -0.47
C PHE A 207 4.65 -9.09 -0.58
N GLU A 208 5.34 -10.20 -0.84
CA GLU A 208 4.80 -11.55 -0.81
C GLU A 208 5.18 -12.19 0.52
N GLU A 209 4.16 -12.46 1.33
CA GLU A 209 4.29 -12.99 2.69
C GLU A 209 4.82 -14.43 2.67
N LYS A 210 4.38 -15.23 1.70
CA LYS A 210 4.71 -16.66 1.61
C LYS A 210 6.21 -16.93 1.53
N ASP A 211 6.92 -16.15 0.71
CA ASP A 211 8.36 -16.32 0.47
C ASP A 211 9.20 -15.21 1.14
N VAL A 212 8.52 -14.29 1.84
CA VAL A 212 9.09 -13.08 2.47
C VAL A 212 9.96 -12.32 1.47
N THR A 213 9.35 -11.95 0.33
CA THR A 213 10.05 -11.25 -0.75
C THR A 213 9.34 -9.98 -1.15
N PHE A 214 10.11 -8.97 -1.52
CA PHE A 214 9.61 -7.80 -2.22
C PHE A 214 9.75 -8.01 -3.73
N SER A 215 8.81 -7.48 -4.50
CA SER A 215 8.90 -7.37 -5.95
C SER A 215 8.65 -5.93 -6.33
N VAL A 216 9.42 -5.40 -7.29
CA VAL A 216 9.15 -4.11 -7.93
C VAL A 216 8.71 -4.38 -9.36
N MET A 217 7.55 -3.85 -9.71
CA MET A 217 6.92 -4.04 -11.01
C MET A 217 6.69 -2.69 -11.68
N ALA A 218 6.85 -2.63 -13.00
CA ALA A 218 6.54 -1.43 -13.77
C ALA A 218 5.02 -1.15 -13.77
N GLN A 219 4.61 0.05 -13.39
CA GLN A 219 3.21 0.51 -13.42
C GLN A 219 2.81 1.08 -14.79
N LYS A 220 3.80 1.50 -15.58
CA LYS A 220 3.69 2.00 -16.96
C LYS A 220 4.95 1.62 -17.72
N ASP A 221 4.96 1.80 -19.03
CA ASP A 221 6.20 1.66 -19.81
C ASP A 221 7.24 2.66 -19.28
N ILE A 222 8.47 2.18 -19.11
CA ILE A 222 9.63 2.96 -18.65
C ILE A 222 10.67 2.90 -19.76
N ALA A 223 11.09 4.07 -20.27
CA ALA A 223 12.06 4.13 -21.36
C ALA A 223 13.48 3.85 -20.86
N ALA A 224 14.35 3.34 -21.73
CA ALA A 224 15.78 3.28 -21.44
C ALA A 224 16.33 4.66 -21.02
N GLY A 225 17.08 4.71 -19.92
CA GLY A 225 17.61 5.94 -19.33
C GLY A 225 16.64 6.70 -18.42
N GLU A 226 15.37 6.28 -18.31
CA GLU A 226 14.42 6.86 -17.36
C GLU A 226 14.70 6.37 -15.92
N GLU A 227 14.53 7.25 -14.94
CA GLU A 227 14.62 6.90 -13.52
C GLU A 227 13.42 6.04 -13.11
N ILE A 228 13.69 4.88 -12.50
CA ILE A 228 12.67 4.03 -11.88
C ILE A 228 12.35 4.63 -10.50
N THR A 229 11.06 4.90 -10.26
CA THR A 229 10.59 5.59 -9.04
C THR A 229 9.37 4.90 -8.44
N ILE A 230 9.29 4.92 -7.11
CA ILE A 230 8.14 4.46 -6.31
C ILE A 230 7.57 5.63 -5.48
N SER A 231 6.39 5.44 -4.88
CA SER A 231 5.90 6.39 -3.87
C SER A 231 6.36 5.98 -2.47
N TYR A 232 6.82 6.95 -1.67
CA TYR A 232 7.19 6.76 -0.26
C TYR A 232 6.04 7.09 0.69
N ILE A 233 5.05 7.82 0.18
CA ILE A 233 3.95 8.41 0.92
C ILE A 233 2.63 8.08 0.24
N ASP A 234 1.52 8.41 0.88
CA ASP A 234 0.23 8.35 0.21
C ASP A 234 0.14 9.39 -0.92
N GLY A 235 -0.07 8.89 -2.14
CA GLY A 235 -0.19 9.71 -3.33
C GLY A 235 -1.46 10.56 -3.36
N PHE A 236 -2.52 10.20 -2.62
CA PHE A 236 -3.80 10.91 -2.68
C PHE A 236 -3.87 12.16 -1.80
N MET A 237 -2.84 12.43 -1.00
CA MET A 237 -2.73 13.69 -0.25
C MET A 237 -2.58 14.90 -1.19
N PRO A 238 -3.02 16.11 -0.80
CA PRO A 238 -2.74 17.35 -1.53
C PRO A 238 -1.25 17.68 -1.62
N ARG A 239 -0.83 18.50 -2.61
CA ARG A 239 0.58 18.84 -2.87
C ARG A 239 1.28 19.38 -1.63
N ALA A 240 0.65 20.28 -0.89
CA ALA A 240 1.23 20.85 0.32
C ALA A 240 1.50 19.78 1.39
N ALA A 241 0.54 18.86 1.61
CA ALA A 241 0.69 17.76 2.55
C ALA A 241 1.78 16.76 2.12
N ARG A 242 1.81 16.40 0.81
CA ARG A 242 2.89 15.56 0.25
C ARG A 242 4.26 16.19 0.49
N GLN A 243 4.43 17.48 0.22
CA GLN A 243 5.69 18.20 0.44
C GLN A 243 6.07 18.26 1.93
N ALA A 244 5.12 18.56 2.80
CA ALA A 244 5.36 18.61 4.25
C ALA A 244 5.80 17.25 4.79
N GLU A 245 5.13 16.17 4.37
CA GLU A 245 5.47 14.81 4.79
C GLU A 245 6.85 14.37 4.27
N LEU A 246 7.16 14.63 3.00
CA LEU A 246 8.47 14.32 2.43
C LEU A 246 9.59 15.11 3.10
N LYS A 247 9.35 16.39 3.41
CA LYS A 247 10.33 17.21 4.14
C LYS A 247 10.54 16.70 5.57
N LEU A 248 9.47 16.32 6.26
CA LEU A 248 9.55 15.78 7.62
C LEU A 248 10.21 14.40 7.68
N LYS A 249 9.83 13.49 6.77
CA LYS A 249 10.24 12.08 6.82
C LYS A 249 11.48 11.77 6.00
N TYR A 250 11.82 12.56 4.99
CA TYR A 250 12.92 12.26 4.07
C TYR A 250 13.81 13.46 3.78
N CYS A 251 13.53 14.62 4.40
CA CYS A 251 14.38 15.81 4.36
C CYS A 251 14.64 16.37 2.95
N PHE A 252 13.71 16.19 2.01
CA PHE A 252 13.80 16.78 0.67
C PHE A 252 12.49 17.45 0.24
N THR A 253 12.59 18.32 -0.76
CA THR A 253 11.43 18.91 -1.46
C THR A 253 11.25 18.21 -2.80
N CYS A 254 10.08 17.65 -3.05
CA CYS A 254 9.81 16.86 -4.25
C CYS A 254 9.65 17.77 -5.48
N ALA A 255 10.43 17.50 -6.52
CA ALA A 255 10.37 18.20 -7.81
C ALA A 255 9.86 17.29 -8.95
N CYS A 256 9.12 16.21 -8.61
CA CYS A 256 8.56 15.31 -9.63
C CYS A 256 7.53 16.03 -10.52
N SER A 257 7.17 15.42 -11.65
CA SER A 257 6.24 15.99 -12.63
C SER A 257 4.89 16.40 -12.06
N LEU A 258 4.43 15.77 -10.97
CA LEU A 258 3.19 16.15 -10.28
C LEU A 258 3.38 17.38 -9.38
N CYS A 259 4.48 17.45 -8.65
CA CYS A 259 4.77 18.55 -7.72
C CYS A 259 5.25 19.82 -8.42
N SER A 260 5.80 19.68 -9.63
CA SER A 260 6.30 20.79 -10.45
C SER A 260 5.22 21.41 -11.36
N LYS A 261 3.96 20.97 -11.25
CA LYS A 261 2.84 21.56 -11.98
C LYS A 261 2.58 23.01 -11.52
N PRO A 262 2.08 23.89 -12.42
CA PRO A 262 1.57 25.20 -12.04
C PRO A 262 0.50 25.11 -10.95
N ASP A 263 0.36 26.17 -10.14
CA ASP A 263 -0.51 26.15 -8.96
C ASP A 263 -1.97 25.84 -9.28
N ALA A 264 -2.52 26.39 -10.36
CA ALA A 264 -3.89 26.11 -10.79
C ALA A 264 -4.09 24.62 -11.17
N GLU A 265 -3.13 24.01 -11.86
CA GLU A 265 -3.18 22.60 -12.22
C GLU A 265 -2.99 21.68 -11.01
N SER A 266 -2.13 22.08 -10.08
CA SER A 266 -1.94 21.39 -8.80
C SER A 266 -3.20 21.44 -7.95
N ALA A 267 -3.85 22.61 -7.83
CA ALA A 267 -5.11 22.73 -7.11
C ALA A 267 -6.21 21.82 -7.70
N ALA A 268 -6.33 21.79 -9.03
CA ALA A 268 -7.29 20.89 -9.68
C ALA A 268 -6.96 19.41 -9.47
N SER A 269 -5.66 19.04 -9.44
CA SER A 269 -5.21 17.68 -9.13
C SER A 269 -5.47 17.31 -7.67
N ASP A 270 -5.23 18.22 -6.75
CA ASP A 270 -5.47 18.02 -5.32
C ASP A 270 -6.95 17.77 -5.03
N GLU A 271 -7.87 18.51 -5.66
CA GLU A 271 -9.31 18.26 -5.53
C GLU A 271 -9.71 16.88 -6.07
N ARG A 272 -9.14 16.46 -7.20
CA ARG A 272 -9.38 15.09 -7.71
C ARG A 272 -8.81 14.03 -6.78
N ARG A 273 -7.62 14.23 -6.22
CA ARG A 273 -6.97 13.26 -5.32
C ARG A 273 -7.71 13.14 -3.98
N LYS A 274 -8.18 14.24 -3.40
CA LYS A 274 -9.10 14.22 -2.25
C LYS A 274 -10.37 13.45 -2.55
N PHE A 275 -10.98 13.71 -3.71
CA PHE A 275 -12.18 12.99 -4.15
C PHE A 275 -11.91 11.50 -4.34
N ILE A 276 -10.78 11.12 -4.95
CA ILE A 276 -10.35 9.74 -5.11
C ILE A 276 -10.23 9.07 -3.73
N SER A 277 -9.42 9.63 -2.82
CA SER A 277 -9.20 9.07 -1.48
C SER A 277 -10.52 8.81 -0.75
N LYS A 278 -11.33 9.85 -0.60
CA LYS A 278 -12.61 9.77 0.12
C LYS A 278 -13.55 8.73 -0.49
N THR A 279 -13.64 8.71 -1.82
CA THR A 279 -14.55 7.79 -2.51
C THR A 279 -14.04 6.35 -2.42
N THR A 280 -12.74 6.12 -2.59
CA THR A 280 -12.18 4.78 -2.43
C THR A 280 -12.38 4.24 -1.03
N ASP A 281 -12.21 5.07 0.01
CA ASP A 281 -12.42 4.65 1.41
C ASP A 281 -13.88 4.24 1.68
N SER A 282 -14.85 4.99 1.15
CA SER A 282 -16.27 4.63 1.27
C SER A 282 -16.63 3.35 0.49
N LEU A 283 -15.97 3.09 -0.65
CA LEU A 283 -16.13 1.83 -1.38
C LEU A 283 -15.52 0.65 -0.61
N TYR A 284 -14.31 0.81 -0.05
CA TYR A 284 -13.64 -0.21 0.76
C TYR A 284 -14.32 -0.49 2.09
N SER A 285 -15.06 0.44 2.68
CA SER A 285 -15.83 0.18 3.91
C SER A 285 -17.14 -0.59 3.66
N GLY A 286 -17.51 -0.76 2.39
CA GLY A 286 -18.78 -1.34 1.96
C GLY A 286 -20.00 -0.48 2.33
N GLU A 287 -19.80 0.78 2.74
CA GLU A 287 -20.85 1.70 3.18
C GLU A 287 -21.93 1.89 2.11
N MET A 288 -21.51 2.06 0.85
CA MET A 288 -22.43 2.18 -0.28
C MET A 288 -23.36 0.96 -0.41
N TRP A 289 -22.82 -0.25 -0.20
CA TRP A 289 -23.61 -1.49 -0.26
C TRP A 289 -24.59 -1.61 0.91
N LYS A 290 -24.15 -1.28 2.13
CA LYS A 290 -25.00 -1.27 3.33
C LYS A 290 -26.21 -0.35 3.13
N SER A 291 -25.98 0.83 2.55
CA SER A 291 -27.03 1.81 2.26
C SER A 291 -28.13 1.25 1.34
N TRP A 292 -27.77 0.43 0.35
CA TRP A 292 -28.72 -0.15 -0.60
C TRP A 292 -29.64 -1.19 0.01
N VAL A 293 -29.10 -2.02 0.91
CA VAL A 293 -29.88 -3.04 1.62
C VAL A 293 -30.86 -2.37 2.58
N ALA A 294 -30.49 -1.23 3.17
CA ALA A 294 -31.28 -0.52 4.18
C ALA A 294 -32.39 0.42 3.64
N CYS A 295 -32.46 0.70 2.33
CA CYS A 295 -33.33 1.77 1.79
C CYS A 295 -34.68 1.31 1.18
N PRO A 296 -35.77 2.10 1.29
CA PRO A 296 -37.05 1.87 0.59
C PRO A 296 -36.94 1.89 -0.95
N ARG A 297 -37.81 1.14 -1.66
CA ARG A 297 -37.78 0.96 -3.14
C ARG A 297 -37.62 2.27 -3.94
N ASN A 298 -38.36 3.33 -3.63
CA ASN A 298 -38.27 4.59 -4.38
C ASN A 298 -36.98 5.38 -4.10
N ARG A 299 -36.42 5.24 -2.89
CA ARG A 299 -35.09 5.78 -2.55
C ARG A 299 -33.97 5.04 -3.30
N LYS A 300 -34.14 3.75 -3.58
CA LYS A 300 -33.15 2.97 -4.34
C LYS A 300 -32.87 3.58 -5.72
N ASN A 301 -33.88 4.01 -6.48
CA ASN A 301 -33.66 4.58 -7.81
C ASN A 301 -32.82 5.87 -7.81
N ALA A 302 -33.15 6.83 -6.94
CA ALA A 302 -32.43 8.10 -6.86
C ALA A 302 -31.02 7.92 -6.27
N GLN A 303 -30.88 7.06 -5.25
CA GLN A 303 -29.59 6.76 -4.64
C GLN A 303 -28.67 6.02 -5.62
N THR A 304 -29.16 4.97 -6.28
CA THR A 304 -28.40 4.23 -7.29
C THR A 304 -27.93 5.12 -8.42
N LYS A 305 -28.73 6.10 -8.87
CA LYS A 305 -28.28 7.08 -9.87
C LYS A 305 -27.06 7.87 -9.39
N ARG A 306 -27.12 8.41 -8.17
CA ARG A 306 -26.00 9.16 -7.56
C ARG A 306 -24.75 8.30 -7.38
N ASP A 307 -24.93 7.04 -6.97
CA ASP A 307 -23.81 6.12 -6.77
C ASP A 307 -23.13 5.76 -8.09
N VAL A 308 -23.91 5.53 -9.16
CA VAL A 308 -23.35 5.38 -10.52
C VAL A 308 -22.54 6.60 -10.91
N GLU A 309 -23.11 7.80 -10.78
CA GLU A 309 -22.44 9.06 -11.13
C GLU A 309 -21.15 9.23 -10.31
N THR A 310 -21.17 8.87 -9.03
CA THR A 310 -20.01 8.94 -8.13
C THR A 310 -18.90 7.97 -8.55
N VAL A 311 -19.23 6.71 -8.82
CA VAL A 311 -18.22 5.70 -9.22
C VAL A 311 -17.69 5.97 -10.64
N GLU A 312 -18.53 6.45 -11.56
CA GLU A 312 -18.07 6.88 -12.89
C GLU A 312 -17.16 8.11 -12.81
N ALA A 313 -17.48 9.09 -11.96
CA ALA A 313 -16.62 10.24 -11.69
C ALA A 313 -15.29 9.81 -11.06
N LEU A 314 -15.29 8.82 -10.15
CA LEU A 314 -14.08 8.25 -9.57
C LEU A 314 -13.18 7.65 -10.66
N LEU A 315 -13.75 6.85 -11.57
CA LEU A 315 -13.00 6.26 -12.67
C LEU A 315 -12.39 7.32 -13.59
N HIS A 316 -13.12 8.39 -13.87
CA HIS A 316 -12.62 9.51 -14.65
C HIS A 316 -11.47 10.25 -13.93
N ALA A 317 -11.61 10.48 -12.62
CA ALA A 317 -10.55 11.09 -11.81
C ALA A 317 -9.27 10.23 -11.78
N LEU A 318 -9.42 8.91 -11.60
CA LEU A 318 -8.31 7.94 -11.64
C LEU A 318 -7.61 7.90 -13.02
N GLU A 319 -8.34 8.12 -14.10
CA GLU A 319 -7.76 8.22 -15.45
C GLU A 319 -6.97 9.51 -15.63
N ILE A 320 -7.52 10.67 -15.23
CA ILE A 320 -6.82 11.95 -15.32
C ILE A 320 -5.55 11.96 -14.47
N GLU A 321 -5.62 11.43 -13.25
CA GLU A 321 -4.46 11.37 -12.35
C GLU A 321 -3.49 10.23 -12.70
N ASN A 322 -3.81 9.44 -13.73
CA ASN A 322 -3.08 8.23 -14.13
C ASN A 322 -2.85 7.23 -12.97
N GLU A 323 -3.79 7.16 -12.03
CA GLU A 323 -3.72 6.31 -10.84
C GLU A 323 -4.29 4.93 -11.11
N VAL A 324 -3.47 3.89 -10.98
CA VAL A 324 -3.89 2.50 -11.21
C VAL A 324 -4.58 1.92 -9.97
N LYS A 325 -4.11 2.30 -8.77
CA LYS A 325 -4.70 1.87 -7.49
C LYS A 325 -6.17 2.29 -7.41
N GLY A 326 -7.05 1.36 -7.06
CA GLY A 326 -8.49 1.60 -6.95
C GLY A 326 -9.30 1.47 -8.26
N ARG A 327 -8.66 1.38 -9.44
CA ARG A 327 -9.39 1.23 -10.72
C ARG A 327 -10.21 -0.07 -10.80
N THR A 328 -9.59 -1.21 -10.46
CA THR A 328 -10.27 -2.52 -10.50
C THR A 328 -11.46 -2.54 -9.56
N MET A 329 -11.30 -2.05 -8.33
CA MET A 329 -12.38 -1.89 -7.36
C MET A 329 -13.52 -1.02 -7.92
N ALA A 330 -13.23 0.18 -8.42
CA ALA A 330 -14.26 1.07 -8.97
C ALA A 330 -15.00 0.43 -10.17
N LEU A 331 -14.28 -0.28 -11.05
CA LEU A 331 -14.89 -1.04 -12.14
C LEU A 331 -15.80 -2.17 -11.64
N ARG A 332 -15.37 -2.93 -10.64
CA ARG A 332 -16.18 -3.98 -10.01
C ARG A 332 -17.44 -3.39 -9.35
N HIS A 333 -17.36 -2.21 -8.75
CA HIS A 333 -18.54 -1.50 -8.25
C HIS A 333 -19.51 -1.10 -9.37
N CYS A 334 -19.03 -0.57 -10.50
CA CYS A 334 -19.89 -0.32 -11.66
C CYS A 334 -20.61 -1.61 -12.13
N ILE A 335 -19.87 -2.72 -12.24
CA ILE A 335 -20.44 -4.03 -12.62
C ILE A 335 -21.53 -4.45 -11.61
N ALA A 336 -21.25 -4.36 -10.32
CA ALA A 336 -22.19 -4.71 -9.26
C ALA A 336 -23.47 -3.86 -9.33
N ILE A 337 -23.33 -2.54 -9.51
CA ILE A 337 -24.45 -1.61 -9.61
C ILE A 337 -25.33 -1.92 -10.82
N TYR A 338 -24.73 -2.07 -12.00
CA TYR A 338 -25.48 -2.35 -13.23
C TYR A 338 -26.03 -3.78 -13.28
N GLY A 339 -25.40 -4.73 -12.58
CA GLY A 339 -25.92 -6.08 -12.41
C GLY A 339 -27.16 -6.08 -11.51
N ALA A 340 -27.08 -5.40 -10.37
CA ALA A 340 -28.19 -5.30 -9.41
C ALA A 340 -29.42 -4.58 -9.98
N THR A 341 -29.22 -3.68 -10.93
CA THR A 341 -30.29 -2.97 -11.67
C THR A 341 -30.67 -3.65 -13.00
N ALA A 342 -30.08 -4.79 -13.34
CA ALA A 342 -30.28 -5.50 -14.61
C ALA A 342 -30.01 -4.67 -15.88
N HIS A 343 -29.15 -3.64 -15.79
CA HIS A 343 -28.81 -2.76 -16.89
C HIS A 343 -27.73 -3.37 -17.80
N MET A 344 -28.17 -4.27 -18.67
CA MET A 344 -27.38 -5.10 -19.59
C MET A 344 -26.23 -4.36 -20.33
N LYS A 345 -26.52 -3.22 -20.96
CA LYS A 345 -25.55 -2.51 -21.81
C LYS A 345 -24.34 -2.04 -21.02
N ASN A 346 -24.58 -1.34 -19.91
CA ASN A 346 -23.52 -0.82 -19.06
C ASN A 346 -22.84 -1.91 -18.25
N PHE A 347 -23.56 -2.94 -17.79
CA PHE A 347 -22.95 -4.12 -17.17
C PHE A 347 -21.84 -4.71 -18.06
N LYS A 348 -22.17 -5.01 -19.34
CA LYS A 348 -21.18 -5.52 -20.30
C LYS A 348 -20.08 -4.51 -20.63
N LYS A 349 -20.39 -3.22 -20.71
CA LYS A 349 -19.41 -2.15 -20.95
C LYS A 349 -18.32 -2.17 -19.88
N TRP A 350 -18.73 -2.16 -18.61
CA TRP A 350 -17.82 -2.09 -17.46
C TRP A 350 -17.08 -3.39 -17.22
N ALA A 351 -17.73 -4.55 -17.40
CA ALA A 351 -17.06 -5.86 -17.35
C ALA A 351 -15.94 -6.01 -18.39
N ARG A 352 -16.15 -5.58 -19.63
CA ARG A 352 -15.08 -5.56 -20.65
C ARG A 352 -13.93 -4.63 -20.29
N ARG A 353 -14.21 -3.54 -19.58
CA ARG A 353 -13.19 -2.59 -19.15
C ARG A 353 -12.38 -3.14 -17.98
N LEU A 354 -13.00 -3.90 -17.08
CA LEU A 354 -12.32 -4.64 -16.00
C LEU A 354 -11.31 -5.66 -16.55
N LEU A 355 -11.65 -6.41 -17.62
CA LEU A 355 -10.75 -7.39 -18.24
C LEU A 355 -9.40 -6.83 -18.72
N LYS A 356 -9.28 -5.51 -18.92
CA LYS A 356 -8.00 -4.87 -19.27
C LYS A 356 -7.01 -4.88 -18.10
N TYR A 357 -7.52 -4.94 -16.88
CA TYR A 357 -6.76 -4.83 -15.64
C TYR A 357 -6.75 -6.14 -14.85
N GLU A 358 -7.88 -6.86 -14.84
CA GLU A 358 -8.09 -8.13 -14.15
C GLU A 358 -7.15 -9.21 -14.65
N THR A 359 -6.54 -9.98 -13.74
CA THR A 359 -5.66 -11.10 -14.08
C THR A 359 -6.21 -12.42 -13.60
N ASP A 360 -6.85 -12.43 -12.43
CA ASP A 360 -7.08 -13.68 -11.69
C ASP A 360 -8.45 -14.26 -12.05
N ASP A 361 -9.48 -13.40 -12.19
CA ASP A 361 -10.87 -13.81 -12.45
C ASP A 361 -11.36 -13.58 -13.88
N LYS A 362 -10.44 -13.51 -14.86
CA LYS A 362 -10.78 -13.23 -16.27
C LYS A 362 -11.87 -14.14 -16.82
N SER A 363 -11.76 -15.46 -16.60
CA SER A 363 -12.72 -16.45 -17.11
C SER A 363 -14.13 -16.22 -16.55
N GLN A 364 -14.24 -15.88 -15.27
CA GLN A 364 -15.50 -15.59 -14.63
C GLN A 364 -16.13 -14.31 -15.20
N VAL A 365 -15.35 -13.24 -15.33
CA VAL A 365 -15.81 -11.97 -15.92
C VAL A 365 -16.25 -12.15 -17.38
N GLU A 366 -15.53 -12.94 -18.17
CA GLU A 366 -15.93 -13.33 -19.53
C GLU A 366 -17.25 -14.12 -19.55
N GLY A 367 -17.42 -15.04 -18.60
CA GLY A 367 -18.66 -15.77 -18.38
C GLY A 367 -19.84 -14.83 -18.15
N TRP A 368 -19.68 -13.83 -17.29
CA TRP A 368 -20.70 -12.81 -17.07
C TRP A 368 -20.97 -11.94 -18.31
N ILE A 369 -19.96 -11.63 -19.13
CA ILE A 369 -20.19 -10.87 -20.38
C ILE A 369 -21.05 -11.69 -21.36
N LYS A 370 -20.80 -13.00 -21.46
CA LYS A 370 -21.57 -13.94 -22.29
C LYS A 370 -22.99 -14.11 -21.76
N ASN A 371 -23.13 -14.37 -20.46
CA ASN A 371 -24.41 -14.54 -19.79
C ASN A 371 -24.54 -13.62 -18.55
N PRO A 372 -24.97 -12.35 -18.70
CA PRO A 372 -25.07 -11.44 -17.55
C PRO A 372 -26.03 -11.90 -16.45
N ARG A 373 -27.00 -12.75 -16.78
CA ARG A 373 -27.92 -13.32 -15.79
C ARG A 373 -27.25 -14.31 -14.84
N SER A 374 -26.07 -14.84 -15.17
CA SER A 374 -25.27 -15.65 -14.25
C SER A 374 -24.51 -14.81 -13.22
N PHE A 375 -24.55 -13.47 -13.31
CA PHE A 375 -24.02 -12.61 -12.28
C PHE A 375 -24.82 -12.83 -10.98
N PRO A 376 -24.18 -13.15 -9.84
CA PRO A 376 -24.89 -13.58 -8.63
C PRO A 376 -25.96 -12.62 -8.11
N LYS A 377 -25.82 -11.32 -8.41
CA LYS A 377 -26.72 -10.27 -7.94
C LYS A 377 -27.59 -9.68 -9.04
N TRP A 378 -27.78 -10.40 -10.15
CA TRP A 378 -28.56 -9.91 -11.28
C TRP A 378 -29.99 -9.55 -10.87
N ASN A 379 -30.45 -8.33 -11.20
CA ASN A 379 -31.80 -7.83 -10.95
C ASN A 379 -32.24 -7.75 -9.47
N MET A 380 -31.29 -7.84 -8.52
CA MET A 380 -31.58 -7.92 -7.09
C MET A 380 -32.32 -6.69 -6.52
N LEU A 381 -32.22 -5.50 -7.15
CA LEU A 381 -32.93 -4.31 -6.67
C LEU A 381 -34.40 -4.24 -7.14
N TYR A 382 -34.80 -5.04 -8.13
CA TYR A 382 -36.14 -5.00 -8.74
C TYR A 382 -36.90 -6.33 -8.72
N SER A 383 -36.29 -7.45 -8.34
CA SER A 383 -37.00 -8.71 -8.09
C SER A 383 -37.90 -8.61 -6.84
N ASN A 384 -39.14 -9.12 -6.94
CA ASN A 384 -39.97 -9.35 -5.76
C ASN A 384 -39.31 -10.38 -4.86
N VAL A 385 -38.77 -9.96 -3.72
CA VAL A 385 -38.36 -10.88 -2.64
C VAL A 385 -39.65 -11.35 -1.97
N THR A 386 -40.30 -12.36 -2.56
CA THR A 386 -41.42 -13.10 -1.93
C THR A 386 -41.03 -14.53 -1.57
N GLU A 387 -39.80 -14.93 -1.86
CA GLU A 387 -39.23 -16.13 -1.27
C GLU A 387 -38.08 -15.69 -0.38
N GLU A 388 -38.12 -16.16 0.86
CA GLU A 388 -37.01 -16.18 1.80
C GLU A 388 -35.84 -16.94 1.19
N VAL A 389 -35.18 -16.36 0.19
CA VAL A 389 -33.74 -16.54 0.09
C VAL A 389 -33.25 -15.93 1.38
N PRO A 390 -32.59 -16.69 2.27
CA PRO A 390 -31.97 -16.09 3.42
C PRO A 390 -31.05 -15.05 2.82
N ILE A 391 -31.39 -13.77 3.01
CA ILE A 391 -30.39 -12.73 3.00
C ILE A 391 -29.56 -13.13 4.22
N THR A 392 -28.64 -14.09 4.05
CA THR A 392 -27.41 -14.03 4.80
C THR A 392 -26.94 -12.63 4.50
N VAL A 393 -27.14 -11.75 5.48
CA VAL A 393 -26.65 -10.39 5.48
C VAL A 393 -25.17 -10.59 5.21
N VAL A 394 -24.79 -10.46 3.94
CA VAL A 394 -23.41 -10.54 3.53
C VAL A 394 -22.80 -9.40 4.29
N SER A 395 -22.11 -9.74 5.39
CA SER A 395 -21.52 -8.73 6.23
C SER A 395 -20.62 -7.87 5.36
N PRO A 396 -20.39 -6.59 5.70
CA PRO A 396 -19.32 -5.83 5.06
C PRO A 396 -18.04 -6.66 4.84
N GLU A 397 -17.62 -7.49 5.80
CA GLU A 397 -16.47 -8.39 5.59
C GLU A 397 -16.72 -9.47 4.55
N ALA A 398 -17.92 -10.06 4.45
CA ALA A 398 -18.24 -11.02 3.41
C ALA A 398 -18.35 -10.36 2.02
N PHE A 399 -18.80 -9.10 1.93
CA PHE A 399 -18.82 -8.33 0.68
C PHE A 399 -17.40 -7.97 0.27
N LEU A 400 -16.56 -7.56 1.21
CA LEU A 400 -15.14 -7.28 0.99
C LEU A 400 -14.35 -8.53 0.65
N ARG A 401 -14.61 -9.66 1.32
CA ARG A 401 -14.05 -10.98 0.97
C ARG A 401 -14.54 -11.43 -0.40
N MET A 402 -15.79 -11.19 -0.78
CA MET A 402 -16.27 -11.46 -2.13
C MET A 402 -15.65 -10.52 -3.17
N MET A 403 -15.38 -9.26 -2.83
CA MET A 403 -14.67 -8.31 -3.69
C MET A 403 -13.15 -8.58 -3.77
N ALA A 404 -12.61 -9.28 -2.78
CA ALA A 404 -11.22 -9.76 -2.69
C ALA A 404 -11.05 -11.20 -3.25
N CYS A 405 -12.14 -11.95 -3.39
CA CYS A 405 -12.24 -13.25 -4.07
C CYS A 405 -12.98 -13.15 -5.43
N MET A 406 -13.05 -11.93 -5.99
CA MET A 406 -13.39 -11.55 -7.37
C MET A 406 -12.23 -10.71 -7.88
#